data_AF-A0A4Y2KYX4-F1
#
_entry.id   AF-A0A4Y2KYX4-F1
#
_cell.length_a   1.000
_cell.length_b   1.000
_cell.length_c   1.000
_cell.angle_alpha   90.00
_cell.angle_beta   90.00
_cell.angle_gamma   90.00
#
_symmetry.space_group_name_H-M   'P 1'
#
loop_
_entity.id
_entity.type
_entity.pdbx_description
1 polymer ?
#
loop_
_entity_poly.entity_id
_entity_poly.type
_entity_poly.pdbx_seq_one_letter_code
_entity_poly.pdbx_strand_id
1 'polypeptide(L)'
;MYRAQRSSRWQKNRNINFKVDRHMKEISRAAEVNNSLDYADLQLPHSPVSKEIKLLENSQNLAPFQSESASTPSTSFNSTYSIHSVIDSDHLATSVDFSDRDEIGADVSKSLILIADDTDLKKNLGVCFIKHNASHALINDILKILKPYHSLPNDARTLLRTPQCLPAKQLSNGEMIYFGLLTGIKEKIKKGLIVNNGKLNLLFNIDGLPLHRSSNKHFWPILCQIEETVDKSPFPVALFCGSSKPDTVHDFLYDFVDELTSLKDGSLDIAHEISIKGFVCDASARAFLKCIKNHNGYFGCEKCCQKGKWDNNRMTFPDSNAPKRKDSDFYSFSHDNDSGHILEKSPLLKVDIGLVTQFPLDYMHMVCLGVMRKLLISWCRGPLNVRLCSRDIDILSNRLVSYSRDIPDELPRKPRSLREIDQ
;
A
#
# COMPACT_ATOMS: atom_id res chain seq x y z
N MET A 1 12.23 8.22 -64.47
CA MET A 1 12.31 6.84 -63.95
C MET A 1 13.25 6.79 -62.75
N TYR A 2 12.74 6.81 -61.53
CA TYR A 2 13.54 6.54 -60.31
C TYR A 2 13.00 5.27 -59.66
N ARG A 3 13.73 4.15 -59.79
CA ARG A 3 13.42 2.90 -59.07
C ARG A 3 13.98 3.02 -57.65
N ALA A 4 13.10 3.15 -56.66
CA ALA A 4 13.46 2.98 -55.26
C ALA A 4 13.91 1.53 -55.01
N GLN A 5 15.17 1.33 -54.61
CA GLN A 5 15.69 0.04 -54.18
C GLN A 5 14.97 -0.38 -52.87
N ARG A 6 14.01 -1.30 -52.98
CA ARG A 6 13.40 -1.95 -51.82
C ARG A 6 14.42 -2.90 -51.19
N SER A 7 14.81 -2.65 -49.95
CA SER A 7 15.66 -3.58 -49.19
C SER A 7 14.98 -4.93 -49.01
N SER A 8 15.71 -6.01 -49.28
CA SER A 8 15.18 -7.37 -49.21
C SER A 8 14.82 -7.74 -47.77
N ARG A 9 13.86 -8.66 -47.59
CA ARG A 9 13.44 -9.16 -46.27
C ARG A 9 14.63 -9.68 -45.45
N TRP A 10 15.63 -10.25 -46.13
CA TRP A 10 16.87 -10.72 -45.52
C TRP A 10 17.72 -9.56 -44.96
N GLN A 11 17.85 -8.45 -45.71
CA GLN A 11 18.58 -7.27 -45.23
C GLN A 11 17.90 -6.62 -44.02
N LYS A 12 16.56 -6.62 -43.99
CA LYS A 12 15.78 -6.14 -42.83
C LYS A 12 15.98 -7.02 -41.60
N ASN A 13 15.88 -8.34 -41.74
CA ASN A 13 16.11 -9.28 -40.64
C ASN A 13 17.55 -9.22 -40.11
N ARG A 14 18.54 -9.09 -40.99
CA ARG A 14 19.95 -8.93 -40.60
C ARG A 14 20.18 -7.65 -39.80
N ASN A 15 19.53 -6.55 -40.19
CA ASN A 15 19.63 -5.28 -39.46
C ASN A 15 18.91 -5.34 -38.09
N ILE A 16 17.79 -6.05 -37.99
CA ILE A 16 17.09 -6.29 -36.72
C ILE A 16 17.96 -7.14 -35.78
N ASN A 17 18.49 -8.27 -36.26
CA ASN A 17 19.37 -9.13 -35.43
C ASN A 17 20.63 -8.38 -34.98
N PHE A 18 21.23 -7.57 -35.86
CA PHE A 18 22.37 -6.73 -35.49
C PHE A 18 22.03 -5.71 -34.39
N LYS A 19 20.85 -5.09 -34.45
CA LYS A 19 20.38 -4.16 -33.40
C LYS A 19 20.08 -4.88 -32.09
N VAL A 20 19.50 -6.07 -32.13
CA VAL A 20 19.23 -6.90 -30.95
C VAL A 20 20.54 -7.33 -30.29
N ASP A 21 21.50 -7.85 -31.05
CA ASP A 21 22.81 -8.25 -30.53
C ASP A 21 23.56 -7.06 -29.91
N ARG A 22 23.50 -5.88 -30.55
CA ARG A 22 24.07 -4.66 -29.98
C ARG A 22 23.41 -4.30 -28.65
N HIS A 23 22.08 -4.34 -28.58
CA HIS A 23 21.35 -4.02 -27.36
C HIS A 23 21.64 -5.02 -26.23
N MET A 24 21.72 -6.32 -26.54
CA MET A 24 22.07 -7.35 -25.56
C MET A 24 23.50 -7.18 -25.02
N LYS A 25 24.44 -6.73 -25.85
CA LYS A 25 25.79 -6.36 -25.42
C LYS A 25 25.80 -5.10 -24.54
N GLU A 26 24.98 -4.11 -24.84
CA GLU A 26 24.83 -2.90 -24.02
C GLU A 26 24.21 -3.23 -22.65
N ILE A 27 23.21 -4.13 -22.59
CA ILE A 27 22.65 -4.64 -21.32
C ILE A 27 23.69 -5.41 -20.51
N SER A 28 24.45 -6.31 -21.16
CA SER A 28 25.48 -7.10 -20.49
C SER A 28 26.59 -6.20 -19.93
N ARG A 29 27.02 -5.20 -20.69
CA ARG A 29 27.99 -4.20 -20.23
C ARG A 29 27.44 -3.33 -19.09
N ALA A 30 26.16 -2.98 -19.10
CA ALA A 30 25.52 -2.27 -17.99
C ALA A 30 25.43 -3.13 -16.71
N ALA A 31 25.22 -4.45 -16.86
CA ALA A 31 25.26 -5.40 -15.76
C ALA A 31 26.69 -5.58 -15.20
N GLU A 32 27.71 -5.59 -16.06
CA GLU A 32 29.12 -5.64 -15.66
C GLU A 32 29.56 -4.35 -14.94
N VAL A 33 29.11 -3.18 -15.39
CA VAL A 33 29.37 -1.89 -14.70
C VAL A 33 28.66 -1.84 -13.35
N ASN A 34 27.46 -2.41 -13.22
CA ASN A 34 26.79 -2.53 -11.92
C ASN A 34 27.49 -3.52 -10.98
N ASN A 35 28.20 -4.53 -11.51
CA ASN A 35 29.03 -5.44 -10.72
C ASN A 35 30.43 -4.89 -10.39
N SER A 36 30.87 -3.81 -11.05
CA SER A 36 32.14 -3.13 -10.77
C SER A 36 31.99 -1.84 -9.96
N LEU A 37 30.75 -1.43 -9.65
CA LEU A 37 30.48 -0.46 -8.60
C LEU A 37 30.65 -1.20 -7.28
N ASP A 38 31.77 -0.94 -6.63
CA ASP A 38 32.14 -1.46 -5.33
C ASP A 38 30.98 -1.23 -4.34
N TYR A 39 30.35 -2.33 -3.90
CA TYR A 39 29.31 -2.35 -2.87
C TYR A 39 29.88 -2.07 -1.47
N ALA A 40 31.02 -1.37 -1.39
CA ALA A 40 31.76 -1.10 -0.15
C ALA A 40 31.20 0.07 0.69
N ASP A 41 30.33 0.94 0.13
CA ASP A 41 29.79 2.10 0.86
C ASP A 41 28.36 1.91 1.42
N LEU A 42 27.86 0.68 1.51
CA LEU A 42 26.65 0.33 2.26
C LEU A 42 27.00 -0.56 3.47
N GLN A 43 27.78 0.00 4.40
CA GLN A 43 27.93 -0.58 5.74
C GLN A 43 26.66 -0.36 6.55
N LEU A 44 25.79 -1.38 6.57
CA LEU A 44 24.84 -1.57 7.66
C LEU A 44 25.61 -2.09 8.89
N PRO A 45 25.45 -1.50 10.09
CA PRO A 45 26.15 -2.00 11.28
C PRO A 45 25.53 -3.33 11.73
N HIS A 46 26.28 -4.42 11.56
CA HIS A 46 26.04 -5.67 12.27
C HIS A 46 26.77 -5.64 13.62
N SER A 47 26.03 -5.88 14.70
CA SER A 47 26.58 -6.29 16.01
C SER A 47 26.39 -7.81 16.16
N PRO A 48 27.32 -8.53 16.83
CA PRO A 48 27.55 -9.95 16.60
C PRO A 48 26.90 -10.84 17.66
N VAL A 49 26.29 -11.95 17.25
CA VAL A 49 26.22 -13.16 18.08
C VAL A 49 26.36 -14.39 17.18
N SER A 50 27.57 -14.95 17.17
CA SER A 50 27.87 -16.28 16.66
C SER A 50 27.66 -17.29 17.80
N LYS A 51 26.79 -18.28 17.61
CA LYS A 51 26.96 -19.60 18.24
C LYS A 51 26.71 -20.69 17.21
N GLU A 52 27.79 -21.41 16.94
CA GLU A 52 27.88 -22.61 16.13
C GLU A 52 26.87 -23.67 16.56
N ILE A 53 26.23 -24.34 15.58
CA ILE A 53 25.67 -25.68 15.78
C ILE A 53 26.40 -26.60 14.81
N LYS A 54 27.23 -27.48 15.38
CA LYS A 54 27.94 -28.55 14.68
C LYS A 54 26.94 -29.63 14.24
N LEU A 55 27.06 -30.03 12.98
CA LEU A 55 26.53 -31.28 12.45
C LEU A 55 27.16 -32.47 13.20
N LEU A 56 26.34 -33.45 13.54
CA LEU A 56 26.79 -34.81 13.83
C LEU A 56 25.87 -35.79 13.12
N GLU A 57 26.45 -36.45 12.14
CA GLU A 57 25.92 -37.61 11.44
C GLU A 57 25.68 -38.75 12.44
N ASN A 58 24.62 -39.53 12.22
CA ASN A 58 24.74 -40.99 12.24
C ASN A 58 23.50 -41.63 11.61
N SER A 59 23.73 -42.30 10.48
CA SER A 59 22.84 -43.30 9.92
C SER A 59 23.05 -44.63 10.64
N GLN A 60 21.98 -45.39 10.90
CA GLN A 60 21.94 -46.85 10.74
C GLN A 60 20.52 -47.43 10.96
N ASN A 61 19.98 -47.98 9.88
CA ASN A 61 19.18 -49.22 9.74
C ASN A 61 18.09 -49.57 10.77
N LEU A 62 16.85 -49.73 10.30
CA LEU A 62 16.14 -51.02 10.22
C LEU A 62 14.79 -50.85 9.49
N ALA A 63 14.48 -51.80 8.61
CA ALA A 63 13.32 -51.84 7.71
C ALA A 63 12.14 -52.65 8.35
N PRO A 64 11.15 -53.14 7.57
CA PRO A 64 9.83 -52.54 7.37
C PRO A 64 8.68 -53.41 7.92
N PHE A 65 7.49 -52.86 8.21
CA PHE A 65 6.29 -53.70 8.25
C PHE A 65 4.98 -52.95 7.97
N GLN A 66 4.08 -53.67 7.31
CA GLN A 66 2.82 -53.28 6.70
C GLN A 66 1.67 -53.14 7.72
N SER A 67 0.63 -52.38 7.34
CA SER A 67 -0.77 -52.81 7.17
C SER A 67 -1.84 -51.94 7.83
N GLU A 68 -2.80 -51.56 6.98
CA GLU A 68 -4.26 -51.52 7.20
C GLU A 68 -4.96 -50.41 8.01
N SER A 69 -5.67 -49.58 7.23
CA SER A 69 -7.13 -49.34 7.28
C SER A 69 -7.77 -48.39 8.32
N ALA A 70 -8.53 -47.44 7.73
CA ALA A 70 -9.89 -47.02 8.03
C ALA A 70 -10.22 -45.92 9.08
N SER A 71 -11.03 -44.97 8.57
CA SER A 71 -12.12 -44.19 9.21
C SER A 71 -11.82 -43.15 10.30
N THR A 72 -11.89 -41.86 9.88
CA THR A 72 -12.82 -40.75 10.26
C THR A 72 -13.41 -40.66 11.70
N PRO A 73 -13.99 -39.51 12.13
CA PRO A 73 -13.32 -38.53 12.99
C PRO A 73 -14.05 -38.28 14.32
N SER A 74 -13.36 -37.83 15.37
CA SER A 74 -14.06 -37.21 16.51
C SER A 74 -13.18 -36.24 17.30
N THR A 75 -13.65 -35.00 17.31
CA THR A 75 -13.65 -34.01 18.40
C THR A 75 -12.98 -34.41 19.73
N SER A 76 -12.09 -33.55 20.24
CA SER A 76 -12.25 -32.96 21.59
C SER A 76 -11.18 -31.91 21.87
N PHE A 77 -11.61 -30.88 22.59
CA PHE A 77 -10.83 -29.85 23.26
C PHE A 77 -9.82 -30.45 24.26
N ASN A 78 -8.64 -29.84 24.37
CA ASN A 78 -8.11 -29.22 25.60
C ASN A 78 -6.60 -28.95 25.46
N SER A 79 -6.18 -27.73 25.79
CA SER A 79 -5.03 -27.43 26.66
C SER A 79 -4.98 -25.90 26.85
N THR A 80 -5.50 -25.32 27.94
CA THR A 80 -4.77 -25.00 29.18
C THR A 80 -3.28 -24.69 28.97
N TYR A 81 -2.87 -23.46 29.28
CA TYR A 81 -1.65 -23.07 30.02
C TYR A 81 -1.78 -21.57 30.34
N SER A 82 -2.22 -21.23 31.56
CA SER A 82 -1.42 -20.87 32.74
C SER A 82 -0.90 -19.44 32.72
N ILE A 83 -1.58 -18.64 33.55
CA ILE A 83 -1.13 -17.36 34.09
C ILE A 83 -0.01 -17.64 35.10
N HIS A 84 1.08 -16.88 35.02
CA HIS A 84 1.96 -16.63 36.15
C HIS A 84 1.99 -15.12 36.41
N SER A 85 1.47 -14.75 37.58
CA SER A 85 1.59 -13.46 38.25
C SER A 85 2.94 -13.35 38.98
N VAL A 86 3.19 -12.16 39.58
CA VAL A 86 4.16 -11.74 40.64
C VAL A 86 4.79 -10.39 40.20
N ILE A 87 4.78 -9.24 40.90
CA ILE A 87 4.49 -8.84 42.30
C ILE A 87 4.28 -7.29 42.42
N ASP A 88 3.51 -6.90 43.45
CA ASP A 88 3.40 -5.68 44.31
C ASP A 88 3.53 -4.22 43.82
N SER A 89 2.54 -3.38 44.21
CA SER A 89 2.61 -2.54 45.43
C SER A 89 1.34 -1.68 45.68
N ASP A 90 0.69 -1.97 46.81
CA ASP A 90 0.13 -1.12 47.89
C ASP A 90 -0.67 0.21 47.74
N HIS A 91 -1.67 0.27 48.65
CA HIS A 91 -2.39 1.39 49.29
C HIS A 91 -3.44 2.18 48.44
N LEU A 92 -4.65 2.54 48.90
CA LEU A 92 -5.16 2.86 50.24
C LEU A 92 -6.71 2.71 50.26
N ALA A 93 -7.25 2.28 51.41
CA ALA A 93 -8.69 2.11 51.68
C ALA A 93 -9.31 3.31 52.43
N THR A 94 -10.62 3.51 52.28
CA THR A 94 -11.55 4.14 53.26
C THR A 94 -13.00 3.80 52.85
N SER A 95 -13.67 2.84 53.49
CA SER A 95 -14.45 2.90 54.75
C SER A 95 -15.87 3.47 54.58
N VAL A 96 -16.90 2.65 54.78
CA VAL A 96 -18.11 3.04 55.55
C VAL A 96 -18.73 1.79 56.19
N ASP A 97 -18.85 1.81 57.52
CA ASP A 97 -19.59 0.88 58.38
C ASP A 97 -21.11 0.90 58.10
N PHE A 98 -21.75 -0.26 58.19
CA PHE A 98 -23.20 -0.38 58.37
C PHE A 98 -23.47 -1.14 59.67
N SER A 99 -24.23 -0.50 60.57
CA SER A 99 -24.78 -1.12 61.77
C SER A 99 -26.18 -1.68 61.50
N ASP A 100 -26.39 -2.90 61.98
CA ASP A 100 -27.65 -3.66 61.91
C ASP A 100 -28.76 -3.07 62.80
N ARG A 101 -30.01 -3.21 62.34
CA ARG A 101 -31.19 -3.48 63.17
C ARG A 101 -32.29 -4.16 62.36
N ASP A 102 -32.70 -5.33 62.85
CA ASP A 102 -33.78 -6.20 62.39
C ASP A 102 -35.18 -5.53 62.45
N GLU A 103 -36.07 -5.90 61.53
CA GLU A 103 -37.28 -6.66 61.87
C GLU A 103 -38.10 -7.13 60.64
N ILE A 104 -38.81 -8.23 60.87
CA ILE A 104 -39.39 -9.19 59.93
C ILE A 104 -40.74 -8.69 59.36
N GLY A 105 -40.92 -8.84 58.04
CA GLY A 105 -42.20 -8.65 57.36
C GLY A 105 -42.26 -9.47 56.07
N ALA A 106 -43.30 -10.29 55.94
CA ALA A 106 -43.41 -11.39 55.00
C ALA A 106 -43.63 -10.99 53.53
N ASP A 107 -43.19 -11.92 52.66
CA ASP A 107 -43.75 -12.28 51.36
C ASP A 107 -43.37 -11.44 50.12
N VAL A 108 -42.43 -11.97 49.32
CA VAL A 108 -42.62 -12.54 47.98
C VAL A 108 -41.22 -12.68 47.37
N SER A 109 -40.71 -13.91 47.30
CA SER A 109 -39.45 -14.22 46.61
C SER A 109 -39.60 -14.01 45.10
N LYS A 110 -39.37 -12.78 44.64
CA LYS A 110 -38.96 -12.49 43.27
C LYS A 110 -37.54 -11.98 43.36
N SER A 111 -36.59 -12.87 43.12
CA SER A 111 -35.15 -12.58 43.11
C SER A 111 -34.87 -11.33 42.29
N LEU A 112 -34.60 -10.22 42.98
CA LEU A 112 -34.02 -9.04 42.39
C LEU A 112 -32.58 -9.39 42.02
N ILE A 113 -32.39 -9.85 40.78
CA ILE A 113 -31.09 -9.71 40.13
C ILE A 113 -30.89 -8.20 40.06
N LEU A 114 -29.95 -7.68 40.85
CA LEU A 114 -29.43 -6.33 40.66
C LEU A 114 -28.87 -6.31 39.24
N ILE A 115 -29.65 -5.77 38.30
CA ILE A 115 -29.20 -5.49 36.94
C ILE A 115 -28.10 -4.45 37.13
N ALA A 116 -26.84 -4.90 37.06
CA ALA A 116 -25.72 -4.01 36.85
C ALA A 116 -26.10 -3.08 35.70
N ASP A 117 -26.04 -1.76 35.93
CA ASP A 117 -26.51 -0.77 34.99
C ASP A 117 -26.01 -1.12 33.58
N ASP A 118 -26.92 -1.44 32.66
CA ASP A 118 -26.59 -1.85 31.28
C ASP A 118 -25.73 -0.78 30.58
N THR A 119 -25.76 0.46 31.08
CA THR A 119 -24.89 1.57 30.66
C THR A 119 -23.41 1.28 30.93
N ASP A 120 -23.10 0.64 32.06
CA ASP A 120 -21.74 0.26 32.45
C ASP A 120 -21.27 -0.98 31.66
N LEU A 121 -22.17 -1.96 31.44
CA LEU A 121 -21.88 -3.13 30.60
C LEU A 121 -21.53 -2.73 29.16
N LYS A 122 -22.32 -1.83 28.54
CA LYS A 122 -22.03 -1.30 27.19
C LYS A 122 -20.64 -0.68 27.11
N LYS A 123 -20.31 0.15 28.10
CA LYS A 123 -19.02 0.85 28.16
C LYS A 123 -17.87 -0.14 28.33
N ASN A 124 -18.01 -1.10 29.24
CA ASN A 124 -16.99 -2.12 29.51
C ASN A 124 -16.78 -3.05 28.31
N LEU A 125 -17.85 -3.48 27.64
CA LEU A 125 -17.76 -4.23 26.38
C LEU A 125 -17.08 -3.40 25.29
N GLY A 126 -17.47 -2.13 25.13
CA GLY A 126 -16.85 -1.24 24.15
C GLY A 126 -15.33 -1.08 24.37
N VAL A 127 -14.92 -0.80 25.60
CA VAL A 127 -13.49 -0.68 25.96
C VAL A 127 -12.75 -2.00 25.73
N CYS A 128 -13.35 -3.12 26.10
CA CYS A 128 -12.76 -4.46 25.90
C CYS A 128 -12.54 -4.75 24.40
N PHE A 129 -13.56 -4.54 23.57
CA PHE A 129 -13.45 -4.79 22.14
C PHE A 129 -12.43 -3.89 21.43
N ILE A 130 -12.34 -2.61 21.84
CA ILE A 130 -11.32 -1.69 21.32
C ILE A 130 -9.92 -2.18 21.74
N LYS A 131 -9.74 -2.53 23.02
CA LYS A 131 -8.46 -3.00 23.57
C LYS A 131 -7.93 -4.23 22.82
N HIS A 132 -8.83 -5.12 22.41
CA HIS A 132 -8.48 -6.36 21.72
C HIS A 132 -8.59 -6.28 20.19
N ASN A 133 -8.81 -5.09 19.63
CA ASN A 133 -8.99 -4.86 18.19
C ASN A 133 -9.99 -5.85 17.57
N ALA A 134 -11.11 -6.10 18.26
CA ALA A 134 -12.11 -7.08 17.86
C ALA A 134 -12.79 -6.66 16.55
N SER A 135 -12.99 -7.62 15.64
CA SER A 135 -13.67 -7.34 14.37
C SER A 135 -15.15 -6.99 14.59
N HIS A 136 -15.72 -6.12 13.74
CA HIS A 136 -17.14 -5.79 13.82
C HIS A 136 -18.04 -7.04 13.70
N ALA A 137 -17.62 -8.05 12.94
CA ALA A 137 -18.35 -9.32 12.83
C ALA A 137 -18.42 -10.04 14.19
N LEU A 138 -17.27 -10.20 14.86
CA LEU A 138 -17.21 -10.80 16.18
C LEU A 138 -18.02 -10.02 17.22
N ILE A 139 -17.90 -8.68 17.22
CA ILE A 139 -18.66 -7.82 18.11
C ILE A 139 -20.15 -8.01 17.88
N ASN A 140 -20.61 -8.00 16.62
CA ASN A 140 -22.01 -8.21 16.28
C ASN A 140 -22.53 -9.58 16.73
N ASP A 141 -21.74 -10.63 16.60
CA ASP A 141 -22.14 -11.97 17.05
C ASP A 141 -22.22 -12.06 18.58
N ILE A 142 -21.29 -11.46 19.31
CA ILE A 142 -21.37 -11.36 20.77
C ILE A 142 -22.58 -10.50 21.20
N LEU A 143 -22.84 -9.38 20.53
CA LEU A 143 -24.00 -8.55 20.80
C LEU A 143 -25.31 -9.33 20.63
N LYS A 144 -25.43 -10.14 19.56
CA LYS A 144 -26.62 -11.01 19.36
C LYS A 144 -26.81 -12.01 20.49
N ILE A 145 -25.72 -12.59 21.02
CA ILE A 145 -25.77 -13.56 22.12
C ILE A 145 -26.22 -12.89 23.43
N LEU A 146 -25.74 -11.69 23.72
CA LEU A 146 -25.99 -11.00 24.98
C LEU A 146 -27.31 -10.21 25.00
N LYS A 147 -27.85 -9.87 23.83
CA LYS A 147 -29.07 -9.05 23.68
C LYS A 147 -30.32 -9.59 24.37
N PRO A 148 -30.59 -10.91 24.47
CA PRO A 148 -31.74 -11.42 25.21
C PRO A 148 -31.66 -11.12 26.71
N TYR A 149 -30.45 -10.92 27.25
CA TYR A 149 -30.19 -10.78 28.68
C TYR A 149 -29.91 -9.32 29.08
N HIS A 150 -29.52 -8.47 28.13
CA HIS A 150 -29.10 -7.09 28.36
C HIS A 150 -29.60 -6.14 27.27
N SER A 151 -29.86 -4.88 27.61
CA SER A 151 -30.29 -3.85 26.68
C SER A 151 -29.14 -3.35 25.79
N LEU A 152 -28.61 -4.19 24.90
CA LEU A 152 -27.44 -3.88 24.05
C LEU A 152 -27.83 -3.49 22.60
N PRO A 153 -27.01 -2.68 21.91
CA PRO A 153 -27.23 -2.35 20.50
C PRO A 153 -27.03 -3.58 19.58
N ASN A 154 -27.57 -3.51 18.37
CA ASN A 154 -27.44 -4.57 17.36
C ASN A 154 -26.13 -4.51 16.57
N ASP A 155 -25.53 -3.33 16.50
CA ASP A 155 -24.42 -3.05 15.61
C ASP A 155 -23.22 -2.55 16.43
N ALA A 156 -22.06 -3.11 16.11
CA ALA A 156 -20.77 -2.75 16.68
C ALA A 156 -20.53 -1.25 16.61
N ARG A 157 -20.93 -0.56 15.53
CA ARG A 157 -20.75 0.90 15.39
C ARG A 157 -21.50 1.66 16.47
N THR A 158 -22.70 1.20 16.83
CA THR A 158 -23.50 1.82 17.89
C THR A 158 -22.88 1.54 19.27
N LEU A 159 -22.41 0.32 19.51
CA LEU A 159 -21.73 -0.03 20.77
C LEU A 159 -20.45 0.80 20.96
N LEU A 160 -19.63 0.85 19.91
CA LEU A 160 -18.35 1.55 19.90
C LEU A 160 -18.50 3.07 19.75
N ARG A 161 -19.73 3.57 19.68
CA ARG A 161 -20.05 5.00 19.48
C ARG A 161 -19.25 5.61 18.32
N THR A 162 -19.12 4.85 17.23
CA THR A 162 -18.39 5.30 16.05
C THR A 162 -19.03 6.60 15.54
N PRO A 163 -18.27 7.70 15.40
CA PRO A 163 -18.80 8.96 14.90
C PRO A 163 -19.50 8.75 13.55
N GLN A 164 -20.77 9.17 13.45
CA GLN A 164 -21.57 9.00 12.24
C GLN A 164 -21.39 10.15 11.24
N CYS A 165 -20.89 11.29 11.71
CA CYS A 165 -20.64 12.47 10.89
C CYS A 165 -19.30 13.07 11.32
N LEU A 166 -18.35 13.13 10.40
CA LEU A 166 -17.13 13.91 10.55
C LEU A 166 -17.34 15.22 9.79
N PRO A 167 -16.85 16.36 10.30
CA PRO A 167 -16.95 17.62 9.57
C PRO A 167 -16.20 17.48 8.24
N ALA A 168 -16.96 17.45 7.15
CA ALA A 168 -16.44 17.39 5.80
C ALA A 168 -16.47 18.79 5.18
N LYS A 169 -15.38 19.17 4.52
CA LYS A 169 -15.26 20.38 3.71
C LYS A 169 -15.86 20.12 2.35
N GLN A 170 -16.80 20.97 1.94
CA GLN A 170 -17.38 20.92 0.60
C GLN A 170 -16.36 21.43 -0.42
N LEU A 171 -16.10 20.64 -1.46
CA LEU A 171 -15.36 21.00 -2.66
C LEU A 171 -16.33 21.06 -3.85
N SER A 172 -15.87 21.59 -5.00
CA SER A 172 -16.71 21.81 -6.19
C SER A 172 -17.46 20.56 -6.65
N ASN A 173 -16.81 19.40 -6.63
CA ASN A 173 -17.36 18.13 -7.13
C ASN A 173 -17.39 16.99 -6.10
N GLY A 174 -17.25 17.30 -4.82
CA GLY A 174 -17.25 16.29 -3.76
C GLY A 174 -17.03 16.87 -2.38
N GLU A 175 -16.83 15.97 -1.43
CA GLU A 175 -16.59 16.29 -0.03
C GLU A 175 -15.21 15.78 0.39
N MET A 176 -14.53 16.51 1.26
CA MET A 176 -13.23 16.12 1.78
C MET A 176 -13.20 16.16 3.30
N ILE A 177 -12.67 15.09 3.89
CA ILE A 177 -12.36 15.02 5.30
C ILE A 177 -10.85 15.15 5.46
N TYR A 178 -10.41 16.08 6.29
CA TYR A 178 -9.01 16.26 6.64
C TYR A 178 -8.75 15.71 8.04
N PHE A 179 -7.94 14.67 8.17
CA PHE A 179 -7.62 14.02 9.45
C PHE A 179 -6.42 14.67 10.15
N GLY A 180 -5.52 15.30 9.40
CA GLY A 180 -4.32 15.95 9.91
C GLY A 180 -3.07 15.07 9.84
N LEU A 181 -2.04 15.61 9.21
CA LEU A 181 -0.72 15.01 9.10
C LEU A 181 -0.02 14.97 10.46
N LEU A 182 -0.05 16.06 11.24
CA LEU A 182 0.53 16.13 12.58
C LEU A 182 -0.10 15.10 13.52
N THR A 183 -1.43 14.98 13.47
CA THR A 183 -2.19 14.01 14.27
C THR A 183 -1.70 12.58 13.99
N GLY A 184 -1.64 12.20 12.71
CA GLY A 184 -1.17 10.88 12.33
C GLY A 184 0.30 10.62 12.67
N ILE A 185 1.17 11.62 12.51
CA ILE A 185 2.59 11.53 12.92
C ILE A 185 2.70 11.28 14.44
N LYS A 186 1.99 12.06 15.26
CA LYS A 186 2.01 11.90 16.73
C LYS A 186 1.54 10.51 17.15
N GLU A 187 0.47 10.00 16.56
CA GLU A 187 -0.03 8.65 16.84
C GLU A 187 0.97 7.56 16.44
N LYS A 188 1.67 7.72 15.32
CA LYS A 188 2.72 6.79 14.89
C LYS A 188 3.94 6.81 15.82
N ILE A 189 4.37 8.00 16.26
CA ILE A 189 5.48 8.14 17.23
C ILE A 189 5.12 7.49 18.57
N LYS A 190 3.88 7.67 19.06
CA LYS A 190 3.42 7.06 20.32
C LYS A 190 3.50 5.53 20.32
N LYS A 191 3.34 4.90 19.15
CA LYS A 191 3.49 3.45 18.99
C LYS A 191 4.94 2.97 18.98
N GLY A 192 5.90 3.89 18.94
CA GLY A 192 7.33 3.62 19.01
C GLY A 192 8.09 3.94 17.73
N LEU A 193 9.35 4.33 17.91
CA LEU A 193 10.33 4.57 16.84
C LEU A 193 11.35 3.43 16.83
N ILE A 194 11.80 3.06 15.63
CA ILE A 194 12.86 2.07 15.39
C ILE A 194 14.22 2.68 15.73
N VAL A 195 14.46 3.91 15.26
CA VAL A 195 15.65 4.71 15.54
C VAL A 195 15.20 6.15 15.76
N ASN A 196 15.60 6.76 16.87
CA ASN A 196 15.38 8.18 17.11
C ASN A 196 16.63 8.98 16.72
N ASN A 197 16.73 9.31 15.44
CA ASN A 197 17.77 10.18 14.89
C ASN A 197 17.29 11.64 14.75
N GLY A 198 16.13 11.98 15.32
CA GLY A 198 15.52 13.30 15.18
C GLY A 198 15.00 13.61 13.77
N LYS A 199 14.87 12.64 12.87
CA LYS A 199 14.38 12.84 11.49
C LYS A 199 13.31 11.82 11.13
N LEU A 200 12.24 12.28 10.47
CA LEU A 200 11.16 11.42 9.98
C LEU A 200 11.07 11.52 8.45
N ASN A 201 11.22 10.39 7.78
CA ASN A 201 11.05 10.27 6.34
C ASN A 201 9.61 9.87 6.02
N LEU A 202 8.90 10.79 5.38
CA LEU A 202 7.50 10.62 5.00
C LEU A 202 7.39 10.18 3.54
N LEU A 203 6.61 9.12 3.32
CA LEU A 203 6.22 8.66 1.99
C LEU A 203 4.71 8.84 1.83
N PHE A 204 4.30 9.53 0.76
CA PHE A 204 2.89 9.76 0.49
C PHE A 204 2.39 8.85 -0.63
N ASN A 205 1.15 8.38 -0.49
CA ASN A 205 0.42 7.71 -1.55
C ASN A 205 -0.90 8.45 -1.80
N ILE A 206 -1.14 8.78 -3.06
CA ILE A 206 -2.36 9.47 -3.50
C ILE A 206 -2.80 8.82 -4.80
N ASP A 207 -3.91 8.09 -4.77
CA ASP A 207 -4.44 7.40 -5.95
C ASP A 207 -5.96 7.37 -5.93
N GLY A 208 -6.56 7.30 -7.11
CA GLY A 208 -8.01 7.18 -7.26
C GLY A 208 -8.47 5.74 -7.04
N LEU A 209 -9.34 5.54 -6.05
CA LEU A 209 -9.93 4.24 -5.74
C LEU A 209 -11.42 4.24 -6.11
N PRO A 210 -11.89 3.32 -6.98
CA PRO A 210 -13.32 3.10 -7.17
C PRO A 210 -13.86 2.32 -5.96
N LEU A 211 -14.81 2.89 -5.22
CA LEU A 211 -15.35 2.22 -4.02
C LEU A 211 -16.34 1.10 -4.33
N HIS A 212 -17.11 1.25 -5.39
CA HIS A 212 -18.15 0.31 -5.76
C HIS A 212 -18.14 0.11 -7.28
N ARG A 213 -18.61 -1.05 -7.73
CA ARG A 213 -18.80 -1.30 -9.17
C ARG A 213 -20.09 -0.67 -9.71
N SER A 214 -21.01 -0.27 -8.83
CA SER A 214 -22.40 0.10 -9.15
C SER A 214 -22.72 1.58 -9.00
N SER A 215 -21.76 2.42 -8.64
CA SER A 215 -21.93 3.88 -8.60
C SER A 215 -20.63 4.53 -9.10
N ASN A 216 -20.71 5.81 -9.45
CA ASN A 216 -19.59 6.55 -10.01
C ASN A 216 -18.84 7.34 -8.94
N LYS A 217 -18.87 6.93 -7.66
CA LYS A 217 -18.11 7.66 -6.64
C LYS A 217 -16.64 7.28 -6.69
N HIS A 218 -15.79 8.30 -6.74
CA HIS A 218 -14.34 8.20 -6.71
C HIS A 218 -13.83 8.62 -5.33
N PHE A 219 -12.95 7.81 -4.77
CA PHE A 219 -12.26 8.12 -3.52
C PHE A 219 -10.80 8.46 -3.82
N TRP A 220 -10.33 9.56 -3.25
CA TRP A 220 -8.95 10.02 -3.39
C TRP A 220 -8.37 10.28 -2.00
N PRO A 221 -7.80 9.25 -1.36
CA PRO A 221 -7.08 9.41 -0.11
C PRO A 221 -5.73 10.11 -0.33
N ILE A 222 -5.31 10.85 0.68
CA ILE A 222 -3.91 11.19 0.91
C ILE A 222 -3.45 10.30 2.07
N LEU A 223 -2.58 9.34 1.77
CA LEU A 223 -2.01 8.43 2.75
C LEU A 223 -0.57 8.82 3.03
N CYS A 224 -0.14 8.66 4.28
CA CYS A 224 1.24 8.89 4.71
C CYS A 224 1.79 7.66 5.43
N GLN A 225 3.04 7.34 5.17
CA GLN A 225 3.82 6.33 5.87
C GLN A 225 5.10 6.97 6.41
N ILE A 226 5.55 6.52 7.59
CA ILE A 226 6.78 6.97 8.25
C ILE A 226 7.74 5.78 8.34
N GLU A 227 8.98 5.95 7.88
CA GLU A 227 9.93 4.84 7.80
C GLU A 227 10.52 4.48 9.18
N GLU A 228 10.69 5.48 10.03
CA GLU A 228 11.35 5.37 11.33
C GLU A 228 10.43 4.85 12.44
N THR A 229 9.14 4.63 12.16
CA THR A 229 8.19 4.13 13.15
C THR A 229 8.11 2.61 13.15
N VAL A 230 7.92 2.01 14.33
CA VAL A 230 7.73 0.55 14.48
C VAL A 230 6.51 0.10 13.68
N ASP A 231 5.41 0.86 13.78
CA ASP A 231 4.20 0.64 12.99
C ASP A 231 4.31 1.27 11.59
N LYS A 232 4.88 0.51 10.65
CA LYS A 232 5.07 0.91 9.24
C LYS A 232 3.79 0.98 8.41
N SER A 233 2.60 0.73 8.96
CA SER A 233 1.37 0.84 8.18
C SER A 233 1.10 2.30 7.74
N PRO A 234 0.59 2.56 6.53
CA PRO A 234 0.17 3.90 6.15
C PRO A 234 -1.04 4.35 6.98
N PHE A 235 -1.19 5.65 7.19
CA PHE A 235 -2.35 6.27 7.83
C PHE A 235 -2.98 7.32 6.91
N PRO A 236 -4.30 7.54 7.01
CA PRO A 236 -4.98 8.57 6.23
C PRO A 236 -4.68 9.98 6.79
N VAL A 237 -4.26 10.88 5.91
CA VAL A 237 -4.10 12.32 6.16
C VAL A 237 -5.35 13.07 5.73
N ALA A 238 -5.89 12.70 4.56
CA ALA A 238 -7.13 13.25 4.05
C ALA A 238 -7.88 12.21 3.20
N LEU A 239 -9.18 12.42 3.01
CA LEU A 239 -10.01 11.59 2.16
C LEU A 239 -11.02 12.44 1.40
N PHE A 240 -10.89 12.46 0.08
CA PHE A 240 -11.90 13.04 -0.81
C PHE A 240 -12.86 11.96 -1.34
N CYS A 241 -14.14 12.30 -1.42
CA CYS A 241 -15.19 11.51 -2.04
C CYS A 241 -16.01 12.41 -2.98
N GLY A 242 -15.97 12.11 -4.28
CA GLY A 242 -16.69 12.87 -5.30
C GLY A 242 -17.27 11.99 -6.41
N SER A 243 -17.98 12.60 -7.35
CA SER A 243 -18.46 11.93 -8.56
C SER A 243 -17.37 11.69 -9.61
N SER A 244 -16.21 12.31 -9.43
CA SER A 244 -15.02 12.19 -10.28
C SER A 244 -13.77 12.45 -9.44
N LYS A 245 -12.58 12.49 -10.06
CA LYS A 245 -11.38 13.02 -9.40
C LYS A 245 -11.59 14.48 -8.97
N PRO A 246 -10.90 14.99 -7.93
CA PRO A 246 -11.04 16.40 -7.53
C PRO A 246 -10.82 17.35 -8.72
N ASP A 247 -11.65 18.39 -8.84
CA ASP A 247 -11.59 19.29 -10.01
C ASP A 247 -10.27 20.07 -10.05
N THR A 248 -9.84 20.60 -8.90
CA THR A 248 -8.61 21.37 -8.76
C THR A 248 -7.64 20.68 -7.81
N VAL A 249 -6.36 20.67 -8.17
CA VAL A 249 -5.31 20.19 -7.26
C VAL A 249 -5.12 21.14 -6.07
N HIS A 250 -5.40 22.43 -6.28
CA HIS A 250 -5.20 23.48 -5.29
C HIS A 250 -6.14 23.29 -4.11
N ASP A 251 -7.43 23.10 -4.35
CA ASP A 251 -8.40 22.90 -3.27
C ASP A 251 -8.22 21.53 -2.61
N PHE A 252 -7.88 20.50 -3.40
CA PHE A 252 -7.64 19.14 -2.91
C PHE A 252 -6.42 19.04 -1.98
N LEU A 253 -5.36 19.80 -2.25
CA LEU A 253 -4.12 19.76 -1.46
C LEU A 253 -4.01 20.92 -0.47
N TYR A 254 -5.01 21.82 -0.38
CA TYR A 254 -4.91 23.06 0.39
C TYR A 254 -4.50 22.81 1.85
N ASP A 255 -5.32 22.03 2.59
CA ASP A 255 -5.10 21.79 4.02
C ASP A 255 -3.81 20.97 4.25
N PHE A 256 -3.48 20.06 3.31
CA PHE A 256 -2.26 19.25 3.33
C PHE A 256 -0.99 20.10 3.16
N VAL A 257 -0.97 20.98 2.17
CA VAL A 257 0.19 21.84 1.87
C VAL A 257 0.38 22.86 2.98
N ASP A 258 -0.70 23.42 3.52
CA ASP A 258 -0.64 24.37 4.63
C ASP A 258 -0.02 23.73 5.87
N GLU A 259 -0.54 22.59 6.32
CA GLU A 259 0.00 21.88 7.49
C GLU A 259 1.43 21.39 7.26
N LEU A 260 1.74 20.87 6.07
CA LEU A 260 3.10 20.44 5.74
C LEU A 260 4.09 21.61 5.72
N THR A 261 3.66 22.81 5.31
CA THR A 261 4.48 24.03 5.40
C THR A 261 4.81 24.32 6.86
N SER A 262 3.79 24.35 7.73
CA SER A 262 3.94 24.61 9.17
C SER A 262 4.73 23.53 9.93
N LEU A 263 4.76 22.31 9.40
CA LEU A 263 5.62 21.24 9.94
C LEU A 263 7.10 21.45 9.54
N LYS A 264 7.36 21.90 8.32
CA LYS A 264 8.73 22.10 7.81
C LYS A 264 9.38 23.36 8.38
N ASP A 265 8.62 24.41 8.63
CA ASP A 265 9.13 25.66 9.20
C ASP A 265 9.26 25.62 10.74
N GLY A 266 8.83 24.52 11.37
CA GLY A 266 8.89 24.32 12.82
C GLY A 266 7.78 25.00 13.62
N SER A 267 6.77 25.57 12.95
CA SER A 267 5.62 26.22 13.62
C SER A 267 4.74 25.23 14.37
N LEU A 268 4.74 23.95 13.96
CA LEU A 268 4.02 22.89 14.64
C LEU A 268 4.96 22.08 15.52
N ASP A 269 4.60 21.95 16.80
CA ASP A 269 5.39 21.28 17.84
C ASP A 269 5.56 19.78 17.56
N ILE A 270 6.67 19.47 16.89
CA ILE A 270 7.22 18.14 16.65
C ILE A 270 8.73 18.19 16.90
N ALA A 271 9.24 17.26 17.71
CA ALA A 271 10.66 17.18 18.06
C ALA A 271 11.56 16.60 16.95
N HIS A 272 11.06 16.45 15.72
CA HIS A 272 11.74 15.76 14.62
C HIS A 272 11.72 16.59 13.33
N GLU A 273 12.84 16.62 12.63
CA GLU A 273 12.94 17.16 11.27
C GLU A 273 12.08 16.32 10.31
N ILE A 274 11.22 16.99 9.54
CA ILE A 274 10.37 16.33 8.54
C ILE A 274 11.07 16.31 7.17
N SER A 275 11.26 15.12 6.63
CA SER A 275 11.80 14.91 5.28
C SER A 275 10.81 14.17 4.41
N ILE A 276 10.65 14.62 3.16
CA ILE A 276 9.75 13.98 2.20
C ILE A 276 10.56 13.07 1.30
N LYS A 277 10.30 11.77 1.39
CA LYS A 277 10.95 10.76 0.55
C LYS A 277 10.35 10.72 -0.85
N GLY A 278 9.03 10.87 -0.95
CA GLY A 278 8.35 11.00 -2.24
C GLY A 278 6.86 10.72 -2.23
N PHE A 279 6.30 10.77 -3.43
CA PHE A 279 4.88 10.55 -3.74
C PHE A 279 4.75 9.33 -4.66
N VAL A 280 4.29 8.22 -4.10
CA VAL A 280 4.03 6.99 -4.84
C VAL A 280 2.59 7.02 -5.34
N CYS A 281 2.41 7.17 -6.64
CA CYS A 281 1.08 7.28 -7.25
C CYS A 281 1.12 6.80 -8.70
N ASP A 282 -0.04 6.46 -9.27
CA ASP A 282 -0.16 6.02 -10.66
C ASP A 282 0.13 7.16 -11.66
N ALA A 283 0.15 6.86 -12.96
CA ALA A 283 0.48 7.88 -13.96
C ALA A 283 -0.55 9.03 -14.03
N SER A 284 -1.82 8.75 -13.73
CA SER A 284 -2.88 9.74 -13.85
C SER A 284 -2.90 10.71 -12.66
N ALA A 285 -2.71 10.19 -11.45
CA ALA A 285 -2.54 10.95 -10.22
C ALA A 285 -1.24 11.76 -10.25
N ARG A 286 -0.13 11.21 -10.73
CA ARG A 286 1.12 12.00 -10.94
C ARG A 286 0.88 13.20 -11.84
N ALA A 287 0.20 13.01 -12.97
CA ALA A 287 -0.09 14.10 -13.88
C ALA A 287 -0.96 15.18 -13.24
N PHE A 288 -1.96 14.77 -12.45
CA PHE A 288 -2.83 15.66 -11.70
C PHE A 288 -2.07 16.47 -10.63
N LEU A 289 -1.32 15.80 -9.75
CA LEU A 289 -0.58 16.44 -8.64
C LEU A 289 0.50 17.39 -9.14
N LYS A 290 1.18 17.03 -10.23
CA LYS A 290 2.26 17.82 -10.83
C LYS A 290 1.76 18.90 -11.79
N CYS A 291 0.46 18.93 -12.08
CA CYS A 291 -0.15 19.82 -13.05
C CYS A 291 0.49 19.70 -14.44
N ILE A 292 0.70 18.48 -14.94
CA ILE A 292 1.33 18.23 -16.24
C ILE A 292 0.38 17.55 -17.22
N LYS A 293 0.71 17.64 -18.52
CA LYS A 293 0.09 16.84 -19.57
C LYS A 293 0.16 15.36 -19.21
N ASN A 294 -0.96 14.68 -19.43
CA ASN A 294 -1.07 13.26 -19.17
C ASN A 294 -0.13 12.45 -20.09
N HIS A 295 0.21 11.23 -19.69
CA HIS A 295 1.21 10.36 -20.33
C HIS A 295 0.96 10.06 -21.82
N ASN A 296 -0.28 10.23 -22.30
CA ASN A 296 -0.67 10.05 -23.70
C ASN A 296 -0.51 11.31 -24.58
N GLY A 297 -0.12 12.45 -24.00
CA GLY A 297 0.10 13.69 -24.74
C GLY A 297 1.43 13.72 -25.51
N TYR A 298 1.51 14.55 -26.55
CA TYR A 298 2.75 14.72 -27.34
C TYR A 298 3.94 15.18 -26.51
N PHE A 299 3.72 15.88 -25.42
CA PHE A 299 4.76 16.22 -24.46
C PHE A 299 4.40 15.63 -23.09
N GLY A 300 3.90 14.39 -23.06
CA GLY A 300 3.43 13.72 -21.84
C GLY A 300 4.52 13.05 -21.01
N CYS A 301 5.75 12.92 -21.51
CA CYS A 301 6.83 12.30 -20.73
C CYS A 301 7.25 13.19 -19.57
N GLU A 302 7.19 12.65 -18.36
CA GLU A 302 7.49 13.37 -17.12
C GLU A 302 8.96 13.32 -16.69
N LYS A 303 9.81 12.58 -17.43
CA LYS A 303 11.25 12.44 -17.16
C LYS A 303 12.15 13.08 -18.21
N CYS A 304 11.66 13.29 -19.44
CA CYS A 304 12.43 13.94 -20.50
C CYS A 304 11.58 14.92 -21.32
N CYS A 305 12.26 15.82 -22.01
CA CYS A 305 11.66 16.93 -22.74
C CYS A 305 11.27 16.58 -24.19
N GLN A 306 11.41 15.31 -24.61
CA GLN A 306 11.16 14.95 -26.00
C GLN A 306 9.68 15.10 -26.39
N LYS A 307 9.46 15.47 -27.65
CA LYS A 307 8.15 15.35 -28.28
C LYS A 307 7.91 13.88 -28.65
N GLY A 308 6.86 13.30 -28.08
CA GLY A 308 6.35 11.99 -28.43
C GLY A 308 5.88 11.93 -29.88
N LYS A 309 5.85 10.71 -30.42
CA LYS A 309 5.40 10.40 -31.77
C LYS A 309 4.23 9.44 -31.70
N TRP A 310 3.17 9.77 -32.43
CA TRP A 310 2.06 8.86 -32.62
C TRP A 310 2.46 7.77 -33.62
N ASP A 311 2.56 6.52 -33.16
CA ASP A 311 2.89 5.36 -33.96
C ASP A 311 1.96 4.20 -33.63
N ASN A 312 1.38 3.55 -34.64
CA ASN A 312 0.49 2.39 -34.49
C ASN A 312 -0.60 2.56 -33.41
N ASN A 313 -1.33 3.69 -33.44
CA ASN A 313 -2.37 4.07 -32.47
C ASN A 313 -1.88 4.22 -31.03
N ARG A 314 -0.61 4.57 -30.84
CA ARG A 314 0.00 4.76 -29.52
C ARG A 314 0.91 5.97 -29.51
N MET A 315 0.93 6.68 -28.38
CA MET A 315 1.97 7.67 -28.11
C MET A 315 3.27 6.95 -27.73
N THR A 316 4.38 7.32 -28.35
CA THR A 316 5.70 6.74 -28.11
C THR A 316 6.76 7.82 -27.90
N PHE A 317 7.78 7.52 -27.11
CA PHE A 317 8.90 8.41 -26.80
C PHE A 317 10.21 7.69 -27.16
N PRO A 318 10.58 7.62 -28.45
CA PRO A 318 11.64 6.74 -28.92
C PRO A 318 13.06 7.30 -28.76
N ASP A 319 13.21 8.59 -28.46
CA ASP A 319 14.54 9.19 -28.31
C ASP A 319 15.16 8.80 -26.97
N SER A 320 16.32 8.14 -27.01
CA SER A 320 17.07 7.71 -25.83
C SER A 320 17.98 8.81 -25.27
N ASN A 321 18.29 9.85 -26.05
CA ASN A 321 19.24 10.91 -25.70
C ASN A 321 18.55 12.26 -25.47
N ALA A 322 17.24 12.23 -25.24
CA ALA A 322 16.46 13.42 -24.97
C ALA A 322 16.93 14.13 -23.67
N PRO A 323 16.90 15.47 -23.62
CA PRO A 323 17.17 16.22 -22.40
C PRO A 323 16.25 15.75 -21.25
N LYS A 324 16.84 15.55 -20.07
CA LYS A 324 16.10 15.17 -18.86
C LYS A 324 15.39 16.40 -18.28
N ARG A 325 14.19 16.19 -17.74
CA ARG A 325 13.50 17.21 -16.93
C ARG A 325 14.19 17.37 -15.58
N LYS A 326 14.16 18.58 -15.06
CA LYS A 326 14.70 18.96 -13.75
C LYS A 326 13.59 19.56 -12.88
N ASP A 327 13.76 19.50 -11.57
CA ASP A 327 12.81 20.13 -10.63
C ASP A 327 12.70 21.65 -10.88
N SER A 328 13.81 22.30 -11.24
CA SER A 328 13.86 23.73 -11.58
C SER A 328 12.93 24.13 -12.73
N ASP A 329 12.62 23.21 -13.65
CA ASP A 329 11.79 23.49 -14.82
C ASP A 329 10.35 23.85 -14.43
N PHE A 330 9.89 23.36 -13.28
CA PHE A 330 8.54 23.59 -12.75
C PHE A 330 8.37 24.97 -12.10
N TYR A 331 9.47 25.64 -11.74
CA TYR A 331 9.44 27.02 -11.22
C TYR A 331 9.48 28.06 -12.35
N SER A 332 10.36 27.83 -13.32
CA SER A 332 10.70 28.79 -14.37
C SER A 332 9.84 28.66 -15.63
N PHE A 333 9.12 27.54 -15.81
CA PHE A 333 8.47 27.17 -17.07
C PHE A 333 9.46 27.15 -18.26
N SER A 334 10.75 26.97 -18.00
CA SER A 334 11.84 27.20 -18.97
C SER A 334 11.80 26.31 -20.22
N HIS A 335 11.10 25.18 -20.16
CA HIS A 335 10.93 24.25 -21.27
C HIS A 335 9.49 24.15 -21.76
N ASP A 336 8.64 25.06 -21.30
CA ASP A 336 7.19 24.93 -21.44
C ASP A 336 6.58 25.83 -22.50
N ASN A 337 7.22 26.95 -22.83
CA ASN A 337 6.69 27.91 -23.81
C ASN A 337 6.36 27.28 -25.17
N ASP A 338 7.10 26.25 -25.62
CA ASP A 338 6.82 25.52 -26.86
C ASP A 338 6.21 24.12 -26.65
N SER A 339 6.34 23.53 -25.45
CA SER A 339 5.92 22.14 -25.20
C SER A 339 4.57 22.04 -24.46
N GLY A 340 4.22 23.05 -23.66
CA GLY A 340 3.07 23.08 -22.75
C GLY A 340 2.93 21.82 -21.91
N HIS A 341 4.04 21.19 -21.54
CA HIS A 341 4.06 20.03 -20.64
C HIS A 341 3.47 20.37 -19.27
N ILE A 342 3.86 21.51 -18.70
CA ILE A 342 3.32 22.04 -17.46
C ILE A 342 2.05 22.82 -17.83
N LEU A 343 0.99 22.63 -17.08
CA LEU A 343 -0.31 23.25 -17.34
C LEU A 343 -0.54 24.45 -16.42
N GLU A 344 -0.07 24.33 -15.18
CA GLU A 344 -0.14 25.35 -14.14
C GLU A 344 0.92 25.04 -13.06
N LYS A 345 1.11 25.96 -12.10
CA LYS A 345 1.97 25.70 -10.95
C LYS A 345 1.29 24.74 -9.99
N SER A 346 1.96 23.66 -9.63
CA SER A 346 1.47 22.77 -8.56
C SER A 346 1.62 23.43 -7.19
N PRO A 347 0.64 23.30 -6.28
CA PRO A 347 0.74 23.80 -4.91
C PRO A 347 1.87 23.12 -4.11
N LEU A 348 2.31 21.93 -4.54
CA LEU A 348 3.45 21.22 -3.93
C LEU A 348 4.78 21.97 -4.07
N LEU A 349 4.89 22.91 -5.02
CA LEU A 349 6.07 23.77 -5.12
C LEU A 349 6.23 24.70 -3.91
N LYS A 350 5.14 25.01 -3.18
CA LYS A 350 5.16 25.88 -1.98
C LYS A 350 5.92 25.26 -0.80
N VAL A 351 6.04 23.93 -0.79
CA VAL A 351 6.71 23.15 0.25
C VAL A 351 8.01 22.51 -0.27
N ASP A 352 8.61 23.08 -1.33
CA ASP A 352 9.87 22.65 -1.93
C ASP A 352 9.94 21.16 -2.26
N ILE A 353 8.87 20.62 -2.85
CA ILE A 353 8.81 19.24 -3.33
C ILE A 353 9.37 19.16 -4.75
N GLY A 354 10.33 18.26 -4.96
CA GLY A 354 10.90 17.98 -6.28
C GLY A 354 9.94 17.20 -7.18
N LEU A 355 9.27 17.88 -8.12
CA LEU A 355 8.25 17.26 -9.00
C LEU A 355 8.82 16.24 -10.01
N VAL A 356 10.13 16.15 -10.15
CA VAL A 356 10.83 15.09 -10.91
C VAL A 356 11.46 14.08 -9.96
N THR A 357 12.21 14.53 -8.95
CA THR A 357 13.05 13.68 -8.09
C THR A 357 12.25 12.93 -7.02
N GLN A 358 11.20 13.54 -6.47
CA GLN A 358 10.36 12.95 -5.41
C GLN A 358 9.10 12.24 -5.95
N PHE A 359 8.96 12.14 -7.27
CA PHE A 359 7.90 11.37 -7.93
C PHE A 359 8.49 10.15 -8.64
N PRO A 360 8.63 9.01 -7.94
CA PRO A 360 9.09 7.77 -8.55
C PRO A 360 8.10 7.26 -9.61
N LEU A 361 8.63 6.56 -10.61
CA LEU A 361 7.82 5.83 -11.57
C LEU A 361 7.45 4.47 -10.98
N ASP A 362 6.18 4.10 -11.08
CA ASP A 362 5.73 2.81 -10.58
C ASP A 362 6.15 1.65 -11.50
N TYR A 363 7.06 0.82 -10.98
CA TYR A 363 7.55 -0.39 -11.63
C TYR A 363 6.41 -1.38 -11.97
N MET A 364 5.42 -1.52 -11.09
CA MET A 364 4.31 -2.45 -11.29
C MET A 364 3.48 -2.03 -12.52
N HIS A 365 3.11 -0.76 -12.62
CA HIS A 365 2.31 -0.27 -13.75
C HIS A 365 3.12 -0.16 -15.04
N MET A 366 4.37 0.31 -14.98
CA MET A 366 5.18 0.55 -16.17
C MET A 366 5.84 -0.70 -16.73
N VAL A 367 6.47 -1.50 -15.87
CA VAL A 367 7.26 -2.67 -16.29
C VAL A 367 6.41 -3.93 -16.26
N CYS A 368 5.85 -4.31 -15.11
CA CYS A 368 5.10 -5.56 -14.99
C CYS A 368 3.82 -5.53 -15.83
N LEU A 369 2.93 -4.56 -15.60
CA LEU A 369 1.66 -4.47 -16.33
C LEU A 369 1.84 -3.85 -17.72
N GLY A 370 2.80 -2.93 -17.88
CA GLY A 370 3.03 -2.21 -19.13
C GLY A 370 3.87 -3.01 -20.13
N VAL A 371 5.15 -3.25 -19.82
CA VAL A 371 6.11 -3.90 -20.74
C VAL A 371 5.90 -5.42 -20.77
N MET A 372 5.89 -6.10 -19.64
CA MET A 372 5.83 -7.57 -19.60
C MET A 372 4.53 -8.09 -20.19
N ARG A 373 3.39 -7.45 -19.90
CA ARG A 373 2.11 -7.79 -20.55
C ARG A 373 2.19 -7.68 -22.08
N LYS A 374 2.79 -6.60 -22.61
CA LYS A 374 2.94 -6.43 -24.08
C LYS A 374 3.84 -7.51 -24.68
N LEU A 375 4.93 -7.87 -24.00
CA LEU A 375 5.82 -8.94 -24.43
C LEU A 375 5.10 -10.29 -24.45
N LEU A 376 4.41 -10.64 -23.36
CA LEU A 376 3.65 -11.89 -23.26
C LEU A 376 2.56 -11.98 -24.34
N ILE A 377 1.81 -10.91 -24.58
CA ILE A 377 0.81 -10.85 -25.67
C ILE A 377 1.50 -11.03 -27.03
N SER A 378 2.66 -10.40 -27.25
CA SER A 378 3.39 -10.55 -28.51
C SER A 378 3.90 -11.97 -28.72
N TRP A 379 4.36 -12.63 -27.65
CA TRP A 379 4.84 -14.01 -27.69
C TRP A 379 3.71 -15.03 -27.82
N CYS A 380 2.52 -14.77 -27.28
CA CYS A 380 1.40 -15.71 -27.35
C CYS A 380 0.50 -15.49 -28.58
N ARG A 381 0.27 -14.22 -28.96
CA ARG A 381 -0.72 -13.80 -29.95
C ARG A 381 -0.16 -12.86 -31.04
N GLY A 382 1.06 -12.38 -30.91
CA GLY A 382 1.69 -11.46 -31.87
C GLY A 382 2.08 -12.11 -33.21
N PRO A 383 2.77 -11.41 -34.11
CA PRO A 383 3.17 -11.94 -35.41
C PRO A 383 3.97 -13.25 -35.33
N LEU A 384 3.84 -14.14 -36.33
CA LEU A 384 4.48 -15.48 -36.31
C LEU A 384 6.00 -15.44 -36.15
N ASN A 385 6.67 -14.34 -36.53
CA ASN A 385 8.11 -14.19 -36.38
C ASN A 385 8.57 -13.90 -34.94
N VAL A 386 7.64 -13.61 -34.02
CA VAL A 386 7.93 -13.40 -32.58
C VAL A 386 7.09 -14.31 -31.68
N ARG A 387 6.13 -15.05 -32.24
CA ARG A 387 5.21 -15.91 -31.50
C ARG A 387 5.89 -17.22 -31.12
N LEU A 388 5.72 -17.64 -29.88
CA LEU A 388 6.13 -18.95 -29.38
C LEU A 388 5.28 -20.06 -30.01
N CYS A 389 5.85 -21.25 -30.15
CA CYS A 389 5.09 -22.40 -30.61
C CYS A 389 4.13 -22.89 -29.52
N SER A 390 3.06 -23.59 -29.92
CA SER A 390 2.04 -24.08 -28.96
C SER A 390 2.65 -24.93 -27.85
N ARG A 391 3.64 -25.76 -28.17
CA ARG A 391 4.33 -26.61 -27.20
C ARG A 391 5.03 -25.78 -26.12
N ASP A 392 5.72 -24.70 -26.50
CA ASP A 392 6.42 -23.83 -25.54
C ASP A 392 5.43 -23.06 -24.66
N ILE A 393 4.32 -22.61 -25.25
CA ILE A 393 3.23 -21.97 -24.49
C ILE A 393 2.65 -22.94 -23.47
N ASP A 394 2.48 -24.22 -23.82
CA ASP A 394 1.98 -25.25 -22.92
C ASP A 394 2.96 -25.57 -21.80
N ILE A 395 4.26 -25.69 -22.12
CA ILE A 395 5.33 -25.87 -21.12
C ILE A 395 5.35 -24.68 -20.13
N LEU A 396 5.32 -23.44 -20.64
CA LEU A 396 5.30 -22.23 -19.81
C LEU A 396 4.05 -22.16 -18.94
N SER A 397 2.88 -22.47 -19.52
CA SER A 397 1.61 -22.46 -18.79
C SER A 397 1.60 -23.48 -17.66
N ASN A 398 2.06 -24.69 -17.91
CA ASN A 398 2.14 -25.74 -16.89
C ASN A 398 3.10 -25.36 -15.75
N ARG A 399 4.24 -24.73 -16.08
CA ARG A 399 5.19 -24.22 -15.06
C ARG A 399 4.61 -23.08 -14.23
N LEU A 400 3.91 -22.13 -14.84
CA LEU A 400 3.24 -21.05 -14.11
C LEU A 400 2.20 -21.62 -13.15
N VAL A 401 1.36 -22.54 -13.63
CA VAL A 401 0.35 -23.19 -12.80
C VAL A 401 0.99 -24.02 -11.68
N SER A 402 2.11 -24.72 -11.91
CA SER A 402 2.79 -25.45 -10.83
C SER A 402 3.30 -24.51 -9.74
N TYR A 403 3.85 -23.35 -10.09
CA TYR A 403 4.32 -22.35 -9.13
C TYR A 403 3.19 -21.68 -8.34
N SER A 404 1.94 -21.78 -8.78
CA SER A 404 0.80 -21.20 -8.03
C SER A 404 0.67 -21.72 -6.61
N ARG A 405 1.19 -22.93 -6.33
CA ARG A 405 1.17 -23.57 -5.02
C ARG A 405 2.23 -23.00 -4.07
N ASP A 406 3.31 -22.47 -4.64
CA ASP A 406 4.46 -21.94 -3.90
C ASP A 406 4.38 -20.41 -3.71
N ILE A 407 3.29 -19.79 -4.16
CA ILE A 407 3.03 -18.36 -4.02
C ILE A 407 2.42 -18.11 -2.63
N PRO A 408 2.97 -17.17 -1.83
CA PRO A 408 2.41 -16.78 -0.53
C PRO A 408 0.94 -16.35 -0.64
N ASP A 409 0.13 -16.71 0.35
CA ASP A 409 -1.32 -16.42 0.34
C ASP A 409 -1.63 -14.92 0.45
N GLU A 410 -0.66 -14.10 0.86
CA GLU A 410 -0.75 -12.63 0.85
C GLU A 410 -0.80 -12.04 -0.57
N LEU A 411 -0.35 -12.79 -1.59
CA LEU A 411 -0.45 -12.37 -2.97
C LEU A 411 -1.81 -12.77 -3.55
N PRO A 412 -2.72 -11.81 -3.81
CA PRO A 412 -4.11 -12.10 -4.15
C PRO A 412 -4.27 -12.73 -5.54
N ARG A 413 -3.24 -12.67 -6.39
CA ARG A 413 -3.27 -13.22 -7.76
C ARG A 413 -2.20 -14.27 -7.91
N LYS A 414 -2.65 -15.51 -8.09
CA LYS A 414 -1.78 -16.65 -8.40
C LYS A 414 -1.50 -16.68 -9.92
N PRO A 415 -0.31 -17.13 -10.36
CA PRO A 415 0.00 -17.32 -11.76
C PRO A 415 -1.02 -18.25 -12.42
N ARG A 416 -1.43 -17.91 -13.65
CA ARG A 416 -2.39 -18.66 -14.46
C ARG A 416 -1.73 -19.11 -15.76
N SER A 417 -2.42 -20.00 -16.47
CA SER A 417 -2.02 -20.44 -17.80
C SER A 417 -1.90 -19.25 -18.76
N LEU A 418 -0.88 -19.24 -19.63
CA LEU A 418 -0.76 -18.23 -20.68
C LEU A 418 -1.86 -18.33 -21.74
N ARG A 419 -2.64 -19.43 -21.74
CA ARG A 419 -3.84 -19.55 -22.58
C ARG A 419 -4.96 -18.59 -22.15
N GLU A 420 -4.93 -18.15 -20.89
CA GLU A 420 -5.88 -17.19 -20.30
C GLU A 420 -5.35 -15.75 -20.31
N ILE A 421 -4.32 -15.45 -21.09
CA ILE A 421 -3.65 -14.13 -21.09
C ILE A 421 -4.57 -12.94 -21.39
N ASP A 422 -5.71 -13.18 -22.02
CA ASP A 422 -6.70 -12.18 -22.40
C ASP A 422 -7.72 -11.89 -21.27
N GLN A 423 -7.73 -12.71 -20.19
CA GLN A 423 -8.55 -12.55 -18.99
C GLN A 423 -7.77 -11.87 -17.86
#